data_AF-A0A377DG97-F1
#
_entry.id   AF-A0A377DG97-F1
#
_cell.length_a   1.000
_cell.length_b   1.000
_cell.length_c   1.000
_cell.angle_alpha   90.00
_cell.angle_beta   90.00
_cell.angle_gamma   90.00
#
_symmetry.space_group_name_H-M   'P 1'
#
loop_
_entity.id
_entity.type
_entity.pdbx_description
1 polymer ?
#
loop_
_entity_poly.entity_id
_entity_poly.type
_entity_poly.pdbx_seq_one_letter_code
_entity_poly.pdbx_strand_id
1 'polypeptide(L)'
;MNAPAVGTCYKQQGSDAALALGHKLVAGEIRQQRMDAWRAACLQNPQGILCCARGGQRSHIVQRWLHEAGIDYPLVDGGYKALRQTAIQATIELSQKPIVLIGGCTGSGKTLLVQQQPNGVDLEGLARHRGSAFGRTLQPQLSQASFENLLAAEMLKTDARQDLHLWVLEDESRMIGSNHLPECLRERMTQAAIAVVEDPFEIRLERLNEEYFLRMHHDFTPCVRRRTGLAGVLRVPASRTFGD
;
A
#
# COMPACT_ATOMS: atom_id res chain seq x y z
N MET A 1 -21.60 4.40 16.10
CA MET A 1 -21.46 3.53 17.29
C MET A 1 -20.58 4.26 18.29
N ASN A 2 -20.97 4.41 19.56
CA ASN A 2 -20.10 4.96 20.60
C ASN A 2 -19.06 3.91 21.03
N ALA A 3 -18.15 3.52 20.11
CA ALA A 3 -16.94 2.79 20.45
C ALA A 3 -16.16 3.41 21.65
N PRO A 4 -16.17 4.75 21.84
CA PRO A 4 -15.65 5.35 23.06
C PRO A 4 -16.34 4.86 24.34
N ALA A 5 -17.66 4.63 24.36
CA ALA A 5 -18.40 4.24 25.56
C ALA A 5 -18.02 2.84 26.06
N VAL A 6 -17.85 1.87 25.16
CA VAL A 6 -17.38 0.52 25.52
C VAL A 6 -15.93 0.56 25.99
N GLY A 7 -15.08 1.37 25.34
CA GLY A 7 -13.69 1.56 25.78
C GLY A 7 -13.58 2.23 27.15
N THR A 8 -14.43 3.21 27.44
CA THR A 8 -14.51 3.87 28.75
C THR A 8 -15.03 2.91 29.82
N CYS A 9 -16.10 2.15 29.53
CA CYS A 9 -16.63 1.13 30.44
C CYS A 9 -15.57 0.07 30.76
N TYR A 10 -14.79 -0.38 29.78
CA TYR A 10 -13.68 -1.31 30.02
C TYR A 10 -12.65 -0.75 31.01
N LYS A 11 -12.25 0.52 30.84
CA LYS A 11 -11.28 1.17 31.73
C LYS A 11 -11.82 1.40 33.15
N GLN A 12 -13.10 1.70 33.28
CA GLN A 12 -13.70 2.08 34.56
C GLN A 12 -14.28 0.90 35.35
N GLN A 13 -14.82 -0.10 34.66
CA GLN A 13 -15.67 -1.16 35.22
C GLN A 13 -15.22 -2.58 34.83
N GLY A 14 -14.14 -2.70 34.06
CA GLY A 14 -13.55 -3.99 33.69
C GLY A 14 -14.19 -4.65 32.46
N SER A 15 -13.67 -5.85 32.15
CA SER A 15 -14.00 -6.58 30.91
C SER A 15 -15.46 -7.01 30.83
N ASP A 16 -16.02 -7.56 31.91
CA ASP A 16 -17.36 -8.14 31.90
C ASP A 16 -18.46 -7.07 31.72
N ALA A 17 -18.29 -5.92 32.38
CA ALA A 17 -19.20 -4.78 32.22
C ALA A 17 -19.17 -4.24 30.79
N ALA A 18 -17.98 -4.13 30.18
CA ALA A 18 -17.83 -3.70 28.80
C ALA A 18 -18.43 -4.70 27.80
N LEU A 19 -18.32 -6.00 28.07
CA LEU A 19 -18.91 -7.06 27.27
C LEU A 19 -20.45 -7.00 27.34
N ALA A 20 -21.02 -6.88 28.55
CA ALA A 20 -22.46 -6.76 28.75
C ALA A 20 -23.02 -5.50 28.05
N LEU A 21 -22.32 -4.37 28.16
CA LEU A 21 -22.67 -3.15 27.43
C LEU A 21 -22.60 -3.36 25.91
N GLY A 22 -21.56 -4.04 25.42
CA GLY A 22 -21.41 -4.39 24.01
C GLY A 22 -22.59 -5.22 23.48
N HIS A 23 -23.03 -6.24 24.22
CA HIS A 23 -24.20 -7.04 23.86
C HIS A 23 -25.49 -6.22 23.83
N LYS A 24 -25.69 -5.31 24.79
CA LYS A 24 -26.85 -4.40 24.80
C LYS A 24 -26.87 -3.47 23.59
N LEU A 25 -25.70 -2.97 23.17
CA LEU A 25 -25.56 -2.05 22.04
C LEU A 25 -25.66 -2.73 20.68
N VAL A 26 -25.42 -4.05 20.62
CA VAL A 26 -25.38 -4.83 19.38
C VAL A 26 -26.32 -6.03 19.53
N ALA A 27 -27.61 -5.74 19.57
CA ALA A 27 -28.69 -6.70 19.69
C ALA A 27 -29.73 -6.54 18.57
N GLY A 28 -30.62 -7.53 18.44
CA GLY A 28 -31.73 -7.52 17.49
C GLY A 28 -31.27 -7.25 16.05
N GLU A 29 -31.95 -6.31 15.39
CA GLU A 29 -31.73 -5.96 14.00
C GLU A 29 -30.28 -5.50 13.71
N ILE A 30 -29.66 -4.74 14.62
CA ILE A 30 -28.28 -4.26 14.45
C ILE A 30 -27.30 -5.43 14.40
N ARG A 31 -27.52 -6.47 15.23
CA ARG A 31 -26.71 -7.69 15.20
C ARG A 31 -26.91 -8.41 13.87
N GLN A 32 -28.16 -8.55 13.42
CA GLN A 32 -28.49 -9.23 12.17
C GLN A 32 -27.84 -8.55 10.96
N GLN A 33 -27.99 -7.23 10.83
CA GLN A 33 -27.37 -6.45 9.75
C GLN A 33 -25.84 -6.62 9.70
N ARG A 34 -25.18 -6.67 10.87
CA ARG A 34 -23.73 -6.93 10.92
C ARG A 34 -23.38 -8.35 10.54
N MET A 35 -24.18 -9.32 10.97
CA MET A 35 -23.98 -10.72 10.60
C MET A 35 -24.08 -10.88 9.08
N ASP A 36 -25.08 -10.29 8.45
CA ASP A 36 -25.26 -10.37 7.01
C ASP A 36 -24.09 -9.72 6.25
N ALA A 37 -23.60 -8.57 6.75
CA ALA A 37 -22.40 -7.94 6.20
C ALA A 37 -21.14 -8.82 6.33
N TRP A 38 -20.95 -9.48 7.49
CA TRP A 38 -19.84 -10.40 7.68
C TRP A 38 -19.94 -11.64 6.78
N ARG A 39 -21.13 -12.23 6.63
CA ARG A 39 -21.36 -13.35 5.71
C ARG A 39 -21.01 -12.97 4.28
N ALA A 40 -21.50 -11.81 3.81
CA ALA A 40 -21.18 -11.31 2.47
C ALA A 40 -19.67 -11.11 2.28
N ALA A 41 -18.98 -10.54 3.28
CA ALA A 41 -17.53 -10.34 3.22
C ALA A 41 -16.76 -11.67 3.16
N CYS A 42 -17.18 -12.69 3.92
CA CYS A 42 -16.56 -14.03 3.90
C CYS A 42 -16.78 -14.73 2.55
N LEU A 43 -17.98 -14.61 1.96
CA LEU A 43 -18.27 -15.17 0.63
C LEU A 43 -17.43 -14.50 -0.46
N GLN A 44 -17.22 -13.19 -0.37
CA GLN A 44 -16.36 -12.46 -1.31
C GLN A 44 -14.86 -12.76 -1.10
N ASN A 45 -14.46 -13.19 0.10
CA ASN A 45 -13.08 -13.42 0.49
C ASN A 45 -12.94 -14.76 1.22
N PRO A 46 -13.11 -15.90 0.55
CA PRO A 46 -13.13 -17.21 1.21
C PRO A 46 -11.79 -17.57 1.90
N GLN A 47 -10.69 -16.92 1.49
CA GLN A 47 -9.35 -17.10 2.06
C GLN A 47 -8.94 -15.96 3.00
N GLY A 48 -9.86 -15.09 3.40
CA GLY A 48 -9.53 -13.97 4.27
C GLY A 48 -9.42 -14.38 5.74
N ILE A 49 -8.95 -13.44 6.56
CA ILE A 49 -8.66 -13.66 7.97
C ILE A 49 -9.21 -12.46 8.76
N LEU A 50 -9.89 -12.72 9.88
CA LEU A 50 -10.38 -11.68 10.79
C LEU A 50 -9.25 -11.06 11.58
N CYS A 51 -9.26 -9.74 11.67
CA CYS A 51 -8.39 -9.03 12.59
C CYS A 51 -9.15 -7.90 13.30
N CYS A 52 -8.80 -7.66 14.56
CA CYS A 52 -9.08 -6.40 15.22
C CYS A 52 -7.76 -5.72 15.62
N ALA A 53 -7.83 -4.50 16.14
CA ALA A 53 -6.62 -3.72 16.44
C ALA A 53 -5.59 -4.43 17.35
N ARG A 54 -6.04 -5.30 18.26
CA ARG A 54 -5.19 -5.94 19.29
C ARG A 54 -5.52 -7.41 19.57
N GLY A 55 -6.26 -8.08 18.69
CA GLY A 55 -6.63 -9.50 18.87
C GLY A 55 -7.45 -9.80 20.13
N GLY A 56 -8.25 -8.84 20.59
CA GLY A 56 -9.08 -8.99 21.79
C GLY A 56 -10.49 -9.49 21.50
N GLN A 57 -11.38 -9.40 22.50
CA GLN A 57 -12.74 -9.95 22.47
C GLN A 57 -13.58 -9.57 21.24
N ARG A 58 -13.35 -8.40 20.63
CA ARG A 58 -14.14 -7.94 19.45
C ARG A 58 -14.06 -8.91 18.27
N SER A 59 -12.87 -9.38 17.92
CA SER A 59 -12.69 -10.30 16.79
C SER A 59 -13.16 -11.71 17.17
N HIS A 60 -12.97 -12.14 18.42
CA HIS A 60 -13.47 -13.44 18.89
C HIS A 60 -15.01 -13.53 18.95
N ILE A 61 -15.70 -12.45 19.32
CA ILE A 61 -17.17 -12.41 19.30
C ILE A 61 -17.69 -12.58 17.88
N VAL A 62 -17.11 -11.86 16.92
CA VAL A 62 -17.49 -11.95 15.50
C VAL A 62 -17.18 -13.35 14.95
N GLN A 63 -16.00 -13.89 15.26
CA GLN A 63 -15.61 -15.25 14.86
C GLN A 63 -16.59 -16.28 15.41
N ARG A 64 -17.01 -16.16 16.68
CA ARG A 64 -18.01 -17.04 17.28
C ARG A 64 -19.36 -16.95 16.57
N TRP A 65 -19.83 -15.74 16.25
CA TRP A 65 -21.08 -15.57 15.50
C TRP A 65 -21.01 -16.17 14.09
N LEU A 66 -19.87 -16.04 13.41
CA LEU A 66 -19.63 -16.67 12.11
C LEU A 66 -19.64 -18.19 12.22
N HIS A 67 -18.95 -18.74 13.23
CA HIS A 67 -18.92 -20.17 13.49
C HIS A 67 -20.30 -20.74 13.83
N GLU A 68 -21.09 -20.06 14.67
CA GLU A 68 -22.49 -20.39 14.96
C GLU A 68 -23.36 -20.36 13.69
N ALA A 69 -23.02 -19.53 12.71
CA ALA A 69 -23.65 -19.47 11.40
C ALA A 69 -23.11 -20.50 10.39
N GLY A 70 -22.22 -21.41 10.81
CA GLY A 70 -21.62 -22.43 9.95
C GLY A 70 -20.46 -21.93 9.07
N ILE A 71 -19.90 -20.75 9.37
CA ILE A 71 -18.75 -20.20 8.65
C ILE A 71 -17.53 -20.26 9.55
N ASP A 72 -16.61 -21.16 9.24
CA ASP A 72 -15.29 -21.16 9.87
C ASP A 72 -14.40 -20.13 9.18
N TYR A 73 -13.90 -19.17 9.95
CA TYR A 73 -13.12 -18.05 9.42
C TYR A 73 -11.98 -17.72 10.39
N PRO A 74 -10.72 -17.80 9.93
CA PRO A 74 -9.57 -17.72 10.82
C PRO A 74 -9.40 -16.32 11.40
N LEU A 75 -8.67 -16.22 12.51
CA LEU A 75 -8.41 -14.98 13.22
C LEU A 75 -6.91 -14.75 13.35
N VAL A 76 -6.48 -13.50 13.25
CA VAL A 76 -5.09 -13.13 13.47
C VAL A 76 -4.81 -12.99 14.96
N ASP A 77 -3.97 -13.87 15.48
CA ASP A 77 -3.53 -13.83 16.88
C ASP A 77 -2.79 -12.52 17.19
N GLY A 78 -3.16 -11.87 18.30
CA GLY A 78 -2.66 -10.55 18.67
C GLY A 78 -3.14 -9.38 17.78
N GLY A 79 -3.89 -9.68 16.71
CA GLY A 79 -4.50 -8.72 15.80
C GLY A 79 -3.52 -7.85 15.02
N TYR A 80 -4.00 -6.69 14.56
CA TYR A 80 -3.22 -5.80 13.69
C TYR A 80 -1.90 -5.31 14.34
N LYS A 81 -1.87 -5.11 15.66
CA LYS A 81 -0.64 -4.74 16.36
C LYS A 81 0.45 -5.83 16.20
N ALA A 82 0.10 -7.10 16.37
CA ALA A 82 1.03 -8.20 16.23
C ALA A 82 1.50 -8.38 14.78
N LEU A 83 0.58 -8.27 13.80
CA LEU A 83 0.93 -8.23 12.38
C LEU A 83 1.94 -7.13 12.07
N ARG A 84 1.67 -5.93 12.59
CA ARG A 84 2.54 -4.78 12.35
C ARG A 84 3.93 -4.98 12.92
N GLN A 85 4.01 -5.53 14.14
CA GLN A 85 5.31 -5.85 14.75
C GLN A 85 6.07 -6.91 13.95
N THR A 86 5.36 -7.92 13.45
CA THR A 86 5.95 -8.98 12.62
C THR A 86 6.48 -8.41 11.30
N ALA A 87 5.73 -7.52 10.65
CA ALA A 87 6.16 -6.83 9.44
C ALA A 87 7.43 -5.99 9.68
N ILE A 88 7.48 -5.23 10.77
CA ILE A 88 8.68 -4.44 11.15
C ILE A 88 9.88 -5.36 11.35
N GLN A 89 9.71 -6.46 12.09
CA GLN A 89 10.79 -7.40 12.39
C GLN A 89 11.30 -8.07 11.11
N ALA A 90 10.41 -8.52 10.23
CA ALA A 90 10.76 -9.07 8.94
C ALA A 90 11.58 -8.09 8.10
N THR A 91 11.17 -6.82 8.03
CA THR A 91 11.95 -5.79 7.30
C THR A 91 13.34 -5.60 7.89
N ILE A 92 13.47 -5.57 9.23
CA ILE A 92 14.78 -5.45 9.90
C ILE A 92 15.68 -6.63 9.51
N GLU A 93 15.18 -7.86 9.59
CA GLU A 93 15.95 -9.07 9.25
C GLU A 93 16.34 -9.12 7.78
N LEU A 94 15.38 -8.90 6.89
CA LEU A 94 15.59 -8.97 5.44
C LEU A 94 16.51 -7.86 4.93
N SER A 95 16.50 -6.67 5.56
CA SER A 95 17.40 -5.56 5.21
C SER A 95 18.88 -5.87 5.42
N GLN A 96 19.23 -6.91 6.20
CA GLN A 96 20.63 -7.28 6.44
C GLN A 96 21.30 -7.86 5.19
N LYS A 97 20.52 -8.42 4.26
CA LYS A 97 21.02 -8.97 3.01
C LYS A 97 21.71 -7.90 2.16
N PRO A 98 22.68 -8.27 1.31
CA PRO A 98 23.28 -7.35 0.36
C PRO A 98 22.23 -6.61 -0.46
N ILE A 99 22.55 -5.38 -0.88
CA ILE A 99 21.68 -4.52 -1.68
C ILE A 99 22.50 -3.98 -2.85
N VAL A 100 21.90 -3.98 -4.04
CA VAL A 100 22.31 -3.19 -5.20
C VAL A 100 21.20 -2.20 -5.51
N LEU A 101 21.57 -0.94 -5.66
CA LEU A 101 20.66 0.13 -6.03
C LEU A 101 20.73 0.37 -7.53
N ILE A 102 19.58 0.60 -8.15
CA ILE A 102 19.46 1.05 -9.53
C ILE A 102 19.28 2.57 -9.51
N GLY A 103 20.35 3.27 -9.88
CA GLY A 103 20.41 4.73 -9.97
C GLY A 103 20.33 5.23 -11.42
N GLY A 104 20.26 6.55 -11.60
CA GLY A 104 20.22 7.18 -12.92
C GLY A 104 19.15 8.27 -13.05
N CYS A 105 19.17 9.01 -14.15
CA CYS A 105 18.26 10.13 -14.37
C CYS A 105 16.78 9.71 -14.41
N THR A 106 15.88 10.66 -14.19
CA THR A 106 14.43 10.46 -14.46
C THR A 106 14.22 10.08 -15.94
N GLY A 107 13.31 9.14 -16.20
CA GLY A 107 13.03 8.62 -17.54
C GLY A 107 13.98 7.53 -18.03
N SER A 108 15.01 7.16 -17.25
CA SER A 108 15.99 6.12 -17.63
C SER A 108 15.50 4.69 -17.36
N GLY A 109 14.20 4.47 -17.13
CA GLY A 109 13.63 3.11 -17.00
C GLY A 109 14.04 2.33 -15.73
N LYS A 110 14.52 2.99 -14.67
CA LYS A 110 14.99 2.35 -13.42
C LYS A 110 13.96 1.38 -12.83
N THR A 111 12.71 1.83 -12.68
CA THR A 111 11.62 1.03 -12.13
C THR A 111 11.36 -0.24 -12.94
N LEU A 112 11.44 -0.16 -14.28
CA LEU A 112 11.30 -1.33 -15.14
C LEU A 112 12.43 -2.34 -14.93
N LEU A 113 13.66 -1.86 -14.79
CA LEU A 113 14.81 -2.73 -14.52
C LEU A 113 14.67 -3.44 -13.17
N VAL A 114 14.21 -2.74 -12.13
CA VAL A 114 13.94 -3.33 -10.81
C VAL A 114 12.84 -4.38 -10.91
N GLN A 115 11.70 -4.08 -11.55
CA GLN A 115 10.58 -5.00 -11.69
C GLN A 115 10.91 -6.27 -12.49
N GLN A 116 11.88 -6.20 -13.40
CA GLN A 116 12.35 -7.36 -14.18
C GLN A 116 13.24 -8.30 -13.38
N GLN A 117 13.77 -7.87 -12.23
CA GLN A 117 14.61 -8.72 -11.38
C GLN A 117 13.74 -9.63 -10.49
N PRO A 118 14.06 -10.93 -10.37
CA PRO A 118 13.33 -11.85 -9.49
C PRO A 118 13.44 -11.45 -8.00
N ASN A 119 14.50 -10.72 -7.66
CA ASN A 119 14.85 -10.18 -6.36
C ASN A 119 14.67 -8.65 -6.26
N GLY A 120 13.95 -8.06 -7.23
CA GLY A 120 13.66 -6.64 -7.27
C GLY A 120 12.51 -6.24 -6.34
N VAL A 121 12.60 -5.07 -5.71
CA VAL A 121 11.50 -4.47 -4.95
C VAL A 121 11.29 -3.02 -5.43
N ASP A 122 10.12 -2.78 -6.01
CA ASP A 122 9.66 -1.48 -6.54
C ASP A 122 9.17 -0.58 -5.39
N LEU A 123 10.05 0.28 -4.87
CA LEU A 123 9.79 1.12 -3.70
C LEU A 123 8.80 2.25 -4.04
N GLU A 124 8.96 2.88 -5.21
CA GLU A 124 8.07 3.93 -5.69
C GLU A 124 6.65 3.39 -5.93
N GLY A 125 6.52 2.22 -6.57
CA GLY A 125 5.26 1.54 -6.79
C GLY A 125 4.54 1.22 -5.48
N LEU A 126 5.28 0.69 -4.49
CA LEU A 126 4.75 0.45 -3.14
C LEU A 126 4.29 1.75 -2.45
N ALA A 127 5.00 2.85 -2.65
CA ALA A 127 4.65 4.17 -2.14
C ALA A 127 3.56 4.90 -2.96
N ARG A 128 3.14 4.33 -4.09
CA ARG A 128 2.27 4.98 -5.10
C ARG A 128 2.81 6.34 -5.54
N HIS A 129 4.12 6.38 -5.72
CA HIS A 129 4.89 7.53 -6.15
C HIS A 129 5.41 7.32 -7.58
N ARG A 130 5.86 8.39 -8.22
CA ARG A 130 6.49 8.32 -9.55
C ARG A 130 7.63 9.31 -9.63
N GLY A 131 8.85 8.83 -9.68
CA GLY A 131 10.09 9.58 -9.84
C GLY A 131 10.27 10.76 -8.89
N SER A 132 11.52 11.08 -8.62
CA SER A 132 11.87 12.34 -7.94
C SER A 132 11.34 13.60 -8.66
N ALA A 133 11.11 13.55 -9.97
CA ALA A 133 10.64 14.70 -10.76
C ALA A 133 9.12 14.77 -10.99
N PHE A 134 8.37 13.65 -10.90
CA PHE A 134 6.93 13.63 -11.22
C PHE A 134 6.03 13.59 -9.97
N GLY A 135 6.51 13.00 -8.88
CA GLY A 135 5.82 13.04 -7.60
C GLY A 135 4.59 12.15 -7.52
N ARG A 136 3.42 12.74 -7.20
CA ARG A 136 2.19 12.00 -6.86
C ARG A 136 1.55 11.36 -8.07
N THR A 137 1.04 10.15 -7.90
CA THR A 137 0.17 9.50 -8.88
C THR A 137 -1.29 9.93 -8.71
N LEU A 138 -2.17 9.50 -9.63
CA LEU A 138 -3.62 9.66 -9.47
C LEU A 138 -4.17 9.00 -8.20
N GLN A 139 -3.48 7.97 -7.71
CA GLN A 139 -3.84 7.30 -6.49
C GLN A 139 -3.20 8.03 -5.31
N PRO A 140 -3.94 8.26 -4.21
CA PRO A 140 -3.32 8.81 -3.02
C PRO A 140 -2.26 7.85 -2.49
N GLN A 141 -1.15 8.42 -2.03
CA GLN A 141 -0.14 7.67 -1.30
C GLN A 141 -0.76 7.01 -0.07
N LEU A 142 -0.19 5.87 0.28
CA LEU A 142 -0.64 5.09 1.42
C LEU A 142 -0.25 5.74 2.74
N SER A 143 -0.99 5.44 3.80
CA SER A 143 -0.51 5.78 5.15
C SER A 143 0.84 5.09 5.40
N GLN A 144 1.69 5.72 6.23
CA GLN A 144 3.01 5.18 6.54
C GLN A 144 2.97 3.70 6.98
N ALA A 145 2.03 3.35 7.85
CA ALA A 145 1.89 1.96 8.31
C ALA A 145 1.48 1.00 7.18
N SER A 146 0.67 1.43 6.21
CA SER A 146 0.26 0.59 5.09
C SER A 146 1.40 0.41 4.09
N PHE A 147 2.16 1.47 3.81
CA PHE A 147 3.37 1.40 3.00
C PHE A 147 4.37 0.40 3.59
N GLU A 148 4.70 0.53 4.87
CA GLU A 148 5.66 -0.36 5.51
C GLU A 148 5.18 -1.82 5.58
N ASN A 149 3.89 -2.06 5.77
CA ASN A 149 3.33 -3.41 5.73
C ASN A 149 3.43 -4.04 4.34
N LEU A 150 3.15 -3.26 3.28
CA LEU A 150 3.27 -3.75 1.91
C LEU A 150 4.74 -4.00 1.55
N LEU A 151 5.64 -3.12 1.98
CA LEU A 151 7.08 -3.33 1.82
C LEU A 151 7.53 -4.64 2.48
N ALA A 152 7.18 -4.86 3.74
CA ALA A 152 7.51 -6.11 4.43
C ALA A 152 6.94 -7.34 3.72
N ALA A 153 5.68 -7.26 3.26
CA ALA A 153 5.04 -8.36 2.54
C ALA A 153 5.71 -8.64 1.19
N GLU A 154 6.10 -7.61 0.44
CA GLU A 154 6.78 -7.75 -0.84
C GLU A 154 8.19 -8.32 -0.65
N MET A 155 8.93 -7.82 0.35
CA MET A 155 10.24 -8.38 0.71
C MET A 155 10.11 -9.85 1.13
N LEU A 156 9.16 -10.22 1.99
CA LEU A 156 8.95 -11.62 2.40
C LEU A 156 8.63 -12.54 1.21
N LYS A 157 7.71 -12.13 0.33
CA LYS A 157 7.34 -12.91 -0.85
C LYS A 157 8.50 -13.05 -1.82
N THR A 158 9.23 -11.95 -2.05
CA THR A 158 10.39 -11.92 -2.93
C THR A 158 11.53 -12.75 -2.35
N ASP A 159 11.71 -12.73 -1.03
CA ASP A 159 12.72 -13.54 -0.34
C ASP A 159 12.43 -15.03 -0.47
N ALA A 160 11.16 -15.43 -0.29
CA ALA A 160 10.74 -16.81 -0.37
C ALA A 160 10.88 -17.42 -1.77
N ARG A 161 10.97 -16.60 -2.83
CA ARG A 161 11.09 -17.05 -4.22
C ARG A 161 12.48 -16.91 -4.82
N GLN A 162 13.38 -16.14 -4.19
CA GLN A 162 14.70 -15.84 -4.76
C GLN A 162 15.77 -16.78 -4.22
N ASP A 163 16.74 -17.11 -5.06
CA ASP A 163 17.93 -17.87 -4.67
C ASP A 163 19.16 -16.97 -4.43
N LEU A 164 19.12 -15.72 -4.93
CA LEU A 164 20.28 -14.83 -5.02
C LEU A 164 20.67 -14.19 -3.68
N HIS A 165 19.79 -14.22 -2.68
CA HIS A 165 19.98 -13.60 -1.36
C HIS A 165 20.50 -12.14 -1.44
N LEU A 166 20.02 -11.38 -2.42
CA LEU A 166 20.47 -10.02 -2.75
C LEU A 166 19.24 -9.19 -3.09
N TRP A 167 19.16 -7.93 -2.65
CA TRP A 167 18.09 -7.03 -3.06
C TRP A 167 18.50 -6.15 -4.23
N VAL A 168 17.59 -5.97 -5.19
CA VAL A 168 17.70 -4.92 -6.22
C VAL A 168 16.62 -3.89 -5.96
N LEU A 169 17.01 -2.66 -5.60
CA LEU A 169 16.09 -1.59 -5.20
C LEU A 169 16.30 -0.35 -6.07
N GLU A 170 15.34 0.56 -6.06
CA GLU A 170 15.51 1.90 -6.61
C GLU A 170 16.39 2.75 -5.67
N ASP A 171 17.25 3.59 -6.24
CA ASP A 171 18.09 4.56 -5.50
C ASP A 171 17.27 5.74 -4.97
N GLU A 172 16.36 5.44 -4.04
CA GLU A 172 15.50 6.42 -3.39
C GLU A 172 16.13 7.01 -2.12
N SER A 173 15.81 8.28 -1.87
CA SER A 173 16.27 8.98 -0.68
C SER A 173 15.51 8.54 0.59
N ARG A 174 15.71 9.24 1.72
CA ARG A 174 14.97 8.99 2.98
C ARG A 174 13.44 8.98 2.78
N MET A 175 12.94 9.76 1.83
CA MET A 175 11.50 9.92 1.59
C MET A 175 11.15 9.56 0.14
N ILE A 176 10.00 8.91 0.00
CA ILE A 176 9.33 8.64 -1.28
C ILE A 176 7.98 9.36 -1.22
N GLY A 177 7.96 10.61 -1.68
CA GLY A 177 6.87 11.53 -1.45
C GLY A 177 6.65 11.78 0.05
N SER A 178 5.49 11.39 0.57
CA SER A 178 5.12 11.49 2.00
C SER A 178 5.47 10.27 2.84
N ASN A 179 5.88 9.17 2.20
CA ASN A 179 6.30 7.95 2.90
C ASN A 179 7.79 8.01 3.23
N HIS A 180 8.16 7.48 4.39
CA HIS A 180 9.56 7.38 4.83
C HIS A 180 10.01 5.94 4.68
N LEU A 181 11.22 5.72 4.18
CA LEU A 181 11.82 4.39 4.21
C LEU A 181 12.10 3.96 5.66
N PRO A 182 11.89 2.67 6.01
CA PRO A 182 12.33 2.13 7.28
C PRO A 182 13.82 2.41 7.50
N GLU A 183 14.17 2.88 8.69
CA GLU A 183 15.53 3.34 8.99
C GLU A 183 16.57 2.23 8.77
N CYS A 184 16.24 0.98 9.15
CA CYS A 184 17.10 -0.18 8.91
C CYS A 184 17.42 -0.38 7.42
N LEU A 185 16.43 -0.23 6.54
CA LEU A 185 16.65 -0.37 5.10
C LEU A 185 17.47 0.80 4.56
N ARG A 186 17.14 2.03 4.99
CA ARG A 186 17.82 3.26 4.59
C ARG A 186 19.32 3.20 4.90
N GLU A 187 19.69 2.79 6.11
CA GLU A 187 21.10 2.66 6.51
C GLU A 187 21.85 1.67 5.62
N ARG A 188 21.21 0.56 5.26
CA ARG A 188 21.79 -0.45 4.36
C ARG A 188 21.93 0.07 2.94
N MET A 189 20.94 0.83 2.44
CA MET A 189 21.01 1.49 1.14
C MET A 189 22.17 2.48 1.05
N THR A 190 22.48 3.24 2.12
CA THR A 190 23.63 4.18 2.09
C THR A 190 25.00 3.52 1.91
N GLN A 191 25.09 2.22 2.16
CA GLN A 191 26.32 1.42 2.01
C GLN A 191 26.29 0.53 0.76
N ALA A 192 25.20 0.54 0.01
CA ALA A 192 24.97 -0.34 -1.13
C ALA A 192 25.74 0.11 -2.36
N ALA A 193 26.09 -0.85 -3.23
CA ALA A 193 26.61 -0.52 -4.55
C ALA A 193 25.49 0.06 -5.43
N ILE A 194 25.80 1.08 -6.22
CA ILE A 194 24.85 1.72 -7.14
C ILE A 194 25.23 1.36 -8.58
N ALA A 195 24.32 0.70 -9.27
CA ALA A 195 24.37 0.52 -10.72
C ALA A 195 23.63 1.69 -11.38
N VAL A 196 24.38 2.56 -12.07
CA VAL A 196 23.81 3.73 -12.73
C VAL A 196 23.38 3.37 -14.14
N VAL A 197 22.12 3.61 -14.46
CA VAL A 197 21.57 3.44 -15.81
C VAL A 197 21.87 4.68 -16.63
N GLU A 198 22.71 4.51 -17.64
CA GLU A 198 23.08 5.57 -18.58
C GLU A 198 22.38 5.35 -19.91
N ASP A 199 21.22 6.01 -20.08
CA ASP A 199 20.54 6.08 -21.36
C ASP A 199 20.90 7.38 -22.11
N PRO A 200 21.08 7.32 -23.45
CA PRO A 200 21.14 8.51 -24.30
C PRO A 200 19.98 9.46 -24.04
N PHE A 201 20.23 10.76 -24.19
CA PHE A 201 19.24 11.80 -23.90
C PHE A 201 17.95 11.61 -24.71
N GLU A 202 18.08 11.20 -25.96
CA GLU A 202 17.01 10.97 -26.92
C GLU A 202 16.07 9.86 -26.45
N ILE A 203 16.61 8.73 -25.99
CA ILE A 203 15.83 7.61 -25.46
C ILE A 203 15.10 8.01 -24.18
N ARG A 204 15.76 8.79 -23.30
CA ARG A 204 15.09 9.33 -22.11
C ARG A 204 13.96 10.26 -22.49
N LEU A 205 14.16 11.14 -23.49
CA LEU A 205 13.13 12.07 -23.95
C LEU A 205 11.91 11.34 -24.52
N GLU A 206 12.11 10.28 -25.32
CA GLU A 206 11.02 9.44 -25.85
C GLU A 206 10.20 8.80 -24.73
N ARG A 207 10.86 8.15 -23.76
CA ARG A 207 10.16 7.53 -22.62
C ARG A 207 9.42 8.55 -21.77
N LEU A 208 10.04 9.71 -21.53
CA LEU A 208 9.39 10.81 -20.83
C LEU A 208 8.17 11.32 -21.59
N ASN A 209 8.23 11.39 -22.92
CA ASN A 209 7.12 11.80 -23.76
C ASN A 209 5.96 10.79 -23.68
N GLU A 210 6.24 9.50 -23.72
CA GLU A 210 5.23 8.44 -23.55
C GLU A 210 4.59 8.46 -22.15
N GLU A 211 5.40 8.58 -21.10
CA GLU A 211 4.92 8.63 -19.72
C GLU A 211 4.11 9.90 -19.41
N TYR A 212 4.52 11.05 -19.95
CA TYR A 212 3.94 12.36 -19.65
C TYR A 212 2.79 12.74 -20.59
N PHE A 213 2.96 12.65 -21.91
CA PHE A 213 1.95 13.17 -22.84
C PHE A 213 0.88 12.14 -23.18
N LEU A 214 1.19 10.84 -23.20
CA LEU A 214 0.21 9.83 -23.59
C LEU A 214 -0.51 9.26 -22.37
N ARG A 215 0.24 8.77 -21.37
CA ARG A 215 -0.35 8.18 -20.17
C ARG A 215 -0.96 9.21 -19.23
N MET A 216 -0.23 10.26 -18.87
CA MET A 216 -0.77 11.30 -17.97
C MET A 216 -1.95 12.05 -18.60
N HIS A 217 -1.92 12.39 -19.89
CA HIS A 217 -3.08 12.98 -20.55
C HIS A 217 -4.30 12.05 -20.51
N HIS A 218 -4.13 10.76 -20.86
CA HIS A 218 -5.19 9.76 -20.82
C HIS A 218 -5.76 9.54 -19.42
N ASP A 219 -4.89 9.52 -18.40
CA ASP A 219 -5.25 9.24 -17.02
C ASP A 219 -5.92 10.47 -16.35
N PHE A 220 -5.51 11.70 -16.71
CA PHE A 220 -6.06 12.93 -16.16
C PHE A 220 -7.28 13.49 -16.93
N THR A 221 -7.48 13.17 -18.22
CA THR A 221 -8.64 13.67 -18.99
C THR A 221 -10.01 13.25 -18.42
N PRO A 222 -10.20 12.03 -17.90
CA PRO A 222 -11.44 11.64 -17.22
C PRO A 222 -11.65 12.35 -15.87
N CYS A 223 -10.56 12.76 -15.20
CA CYS A 223 -10.59 13.33 -13.85
C CYS A 223 -10.95 14.82 -13.86
N VAL A 224 -10.50 15.58 -14.86
CA VAL A 224 -10.85 17.00 -15.03
C VAL A 224 -12.36 17.17 -15.26
N ARG A 225 -13.00 16.30 -16.05
CA ARG A 225 -14.45 16.35 -16.30
C ARG A 225 -15.33 16.14 -15.06
N ARG A 226 -14.82 15.53 -13.99
CA ARG A 226 -15.58 15.33 -12.74
C ARG A 226 -15.37 16.42 -11.69
N ARG A 227 -14.35 17.28 -11.83
CA ARG A 227 -14.08 18.37 -10.87
C ARG A 227 -14.38 19.76 -11.39
N THR A 228 -14.54 19.96 -12.68
CA THR A 228 -15.01 21.22 -13.25
C THR A 228 -16.37 21.03 -13.90
N GLY A 229 -17.43 21.31 -13.13
CA GLY A 229 -18.66 21.87 -13.69
C GLY A 229 -18.40 23.29 -14.19
N LEU A 230 -17.49 23.44 -15.16
CA LEU A 230 -17.24 24.70 -15.85
C LEU A 230 -17.32 24.45 -17.35
N ALA A 231 -18.39 25.00 -17.91
CA ALA A 231 -18.61 25.15 -19.32
C ALA A 231 -17.44 25.88 -19.99
N GLY A 232 -17.11 25.43 -21.21
CA GLY A 232 -16.47 26.24 -22.23
C GLY A 232 -14.95 26.43 -22.09
N VAL A 233 -14.19 25.58 -22.79
CA VAL A 233 -12.96 26.05 -23.45
C VAL A 233 -12.94 25.53 -24.88
N LEU A 234 -12.77 26.49 -25.78
CA LEU A 234 -12.84 26.47 -27.23
C LEU A 234 -11.73 25.60 -27.84
N ARG A 235 -12.05 24.82 -28.88
CA ARG A 235 -11.05 24.16 -29.74
C ARG A 235 -10.53 25.15 -30.78
N VAL A 236 -9.23 25.12 -31.06
CA VAL A 236 -8.64 25.75 -32.26
C VAL A 236 -8.00 24.64 -33.11
N PRO A 237 -8.33 24.52 -34.41
CA PRO A 237 -7.73 23.50 -35.27
C PRO A 237 -6.31 23.90 -35.69
N ALA A 238 -5.44 22.90 -35.77
CA ALA A 238 -4.12 23.02 -36.37
C ALA A 238 -4.25 23.11 -37.90
N SER A 239 -4.10 24.30 -38.45
CA SER A 239 -3.80 24.47 -39.87
C SER A 239 -3.06 25.78 -40.10
N ARG A 240 -1.77 25.71 -40.43
CA ARG A 240 -1.23 26.27 -41.68
C ARG A 240 0.24 25.91 -41.83
N THR A 241 0.44 25.14 -42.88
CA THR A 241 1.67 24.91 -43.65
C THR A 241 2.53 26.17 -43.79
N PHE A 242 3.82 26.05 -43.51
CA PHE A 242 4.84 26.96 -44.01
C PHE A 242 5.23 26.52 -45.43
N GLY A 243 5.07 27.44 -46.38
CA GLY A 243 5.60 27.39 -47.73
C GLY A 243 6.07 28.80 -48.09
N ASP A 244 7.27 28.81 -48.68
CA ASP A 244 8.11 29.92 -49.17
C ASP A 244 8.95 30.69 -48.14
#